data_AF-A0A1E7FQ66-F1
#
_entry.id   AF-A0A1E7FQ66-F1
#
_cell.length_a   1.000
_cell.length_b   1.000
_cell.length_c   1.000
_cell.angle_alpha   90.00
_cell.angle_beta   90.00
_cell.angle_gamma   90.00
#
_symmetry.space_group_name_H-M   'P 1'
#
loop_
_entity.id
_entity.type
_entity.pdbx_description
1 polymer ?
#
loop_
_entity_poly.entity_id
_entity_poly.type
_entity_poly.pdbx_seq_one_letter_code
_entity_poly.pdbx_strand_id
1 'polypeptide(L)'
;MKTMGFQNNLILVNPKDGITVKQKKGTKESTSGAIDVLQNSKLFLTLDEALDCSFDDDDEDDNDKTSTAASTASTTKTTTTVTTIHLSLLFGNEKYGMNQNDIQNYCHSMLGIPTNPKFGSLNLASAVQIIAYDWRMAMNNGNYGNVQWQ
;
A
#
# COMPACT_ATOMS: atom_id res chain seq x y z
N MET A 1 -5.88 -4.74 -4.37
CA MET A 1 -4.69 -3.85 -4.49
C MET A 1 -4.46 -3.43 -5.94
N LYS A 2 -4.04 -4.34 -6.85
CA LYS A 2 -3.75 -4.00 -8.26
C LYS A 2 -4.89 -3.31 -9.00
N THR A 3 -6.13 -3.75 -8.77
CA THR A 3 -7.36 -3.14 -9.31
C THR A 3 -7.58 -1.69 -8.88
N MET A 4 -6.96 -1.26 -7.78
CA MET A 4 -7.02 0.11 -7.25
C MET A 4 -5.72 0.89 -7.52
N GLY A 5 -4.79 0.31 -8.28
CA GLY A 5 -3.52 0.95 -8.64
C GLY A 5 -2.38 0.82 -7.63
N PHE A 6 -2.52 -0.03 -6.60
CA PHE A 6 -1.44 -0.32 -5.65
C PHE A 6 -0.73 -1.61 -6.03
N GLN A 7 0.55 -1.52 -6.42
CA GLN A 7 1.30 -2.66 -6.98
C GLN A 7 2.65 -2.94 -6.30
N ASN A 8 3.32 -1.91 -5.78
CA ASN A 8 4.72 -2.03 -5.34
C ASN A 8 4.89 -2.08 -3.82
N ASN A 9 3.87 -1.69 -3.06
CA ASN A 9 4.01 -1.41 -1.62
C ASN A 9 3.31 -2.46 -0.75
N LEU A 10 3.30 -3.72 -1.17
CA LEU A 10 2.81 -4.81 -0.33
C LEU A 10 3.95 -5.29 0.59
N ILE A 11 3.75 -5.18 1.90
CA ILE A 11 4.69 -5.68 2.90
C ILE A 11 4.03 -6.82 3.67
N LEU A 12 4.74 -7.93 3.81
CA LEU A 12 4.32 -9.12 4.55
C LEU A 12 5.21 -9.31 5.78
N VAL A 13 4.63 -9.15 6.97
CA VAL A 13 5.34 -9.35 8.23
C VAL A 13 4.99 -10.71 8.80
N ASN A 14 6.01 -11.55 8.99
CA ASN A 14 5.91 -12.90 9.57
C ASN A 14 4.70 -13.72 9.08
N PRO A 15 4.52 -13.93 7.75
CA PRO A 15 3.40 -14.71 7.26
C PRO A 15 3.53 -16.17 7.72
N LYS A 16 2.40 -16.83 7.96
CA LYS A 16 2.37 -18.22 8.45
C LYS A 16 3.15 -19.21 7.59
N ASP A 17 3.13 -19.02 6.28
CA ASP A 17 3.84 -19.85 5.30
C ASP A 17 5.29 -19.36 5.06
N GLY A 18 5.74 -18.34 5.79
CA GLY A 18 7.09 -17.76 5.71
C GLY A 18 7.47 -17.33 4.29
N ILE A 19 8.73 -17.58 3.92
CA ILE A 19 9.30 -17.28 2.59
C ILE A 19 8.53 -18.04 1.48
N THR A 20 7.91 -19.18 1.81
CA THR A 20 7.19 -20.01 0.83
C THR A 20 5.84 -19.42 0.41
N VAL A 21 5.38 -18.33 1.04
CA VAL A 21 4.15 -17.63 0.68
C VAL A 21 4.10 -17.25 -0.81
N LYS A 22 5.24 -16.87 -1.38
CA LYS A 22 5.38 -16.51 -2.81
C LYS A 22 5.35 -17.73 -3.76
N GLN A 23 5.64 -18.93 -3.24
CA GLN A 23 5.79 -20.16 -4.01
C GLN A 23 4.67 -21.18 -3.75
N LYS A 24 3.69 -20.83 -2.92
CA LYS A 24 2.61 -21.73 -2.54
C LYS A 24 1.79 -22.18 -3.76
N LYS A 25 1.45 -23.47 -3.79
CA LYS A 25 0.63 -24.06 -4.85
C LYS A 25 -0.78 -23.42 -4.82
N GLY A 26 -1.29 -22.97 -5.96
CA GLY A 26 -2.56 -22.23 -6.08
C GLY A 26 -2.45 -20.71 -5.94
N THR A 27 -1.27 -20.16 -5.62
CA THR A 27 -1.05 -18.71 -5.55
C THR A 27 -1.23 -18.01 -6.90
N LYS A 28 -0.83 -18.65 -8.00
CA LYS A 28 -1.03 -18.13 -9.36
C LYS A 28 -2.52 -17.95 -9.70
N GLU A 29 -3.34 -18.91 -9.29
CA GLU A 29 -4.79 -18.91 -9.54
C GLU A 29 -5.50 -17.90 -8.64
N SER A 30 -5.11 -17.85 -7.36
CA SER A 30 -5.71 -16.97 -6.34
C SER A 30 -5.37 -15.49 -6.51
N THR A 31 -4.29 -15.18 -7.25
CA THR A 31 -3.88 -13.78 -7.51
C THR A 31 -4.53 -13.18 -8.75
N SER A 32 -5.30 -13.94 -9.54
CA SER A 32 -6.08 -13.45 -10.70
C SER A 32 -5.32 -12.42 -11.58
N GLY A 33 -4.04 -12.69 -11.88
CA GLY A 33 -3.19 -11.79 -12.69
C GLY A 33 -2.43 -10.69 -11.92
N ALA A 34 -2.52 -10.68 -10.59
CA ALA A 34 -1.78 -9.80 -9.68
C ALA A 34 -0.58 -10.50 -9.02
N ILE A 35 0.01 -11.49 -9.71
CA ILE A 35 1.17 -12.24 -9.18
C ILE A 35 2.39 -11.35 -8.98
N ASP A 36 2.54 -10.33 -9.82
CA ASP A 36 3.56 -9.30 -9.74
C ASP A 36 3.52 -8.56 -8.40
N VAL A 37 2.34 -8.24 -7.87
CA VAL A 37 2.20 -7.59 -6.55
C VAL A 37 2.78 -8.47 -5.45
N LEU A 38 2.52 -9.78 -5.51
CA LEU A 38 3.08 -10.71 -4.54
C LEU A 38 4.58 -10.95 -4.75
N GLN A 39 5.05 -10.98 -5.99
CA GLN A 39 6.47 -11.13 -6.30
C GLN A 39 7.29 -9.94 -5.80
N ASN A 40 6.78 -8.73 -6.03
CA ASN A 40 7.40 -7.47 -5.62
C ASN A 40 7.24 -7.18 -4.12
N SER A 41 6.39 -7.92 -3.41
CA SER A 41 6.19 -7.70 -1.97
C SER A 41 7.47 -7.88 -1.16
N LYS A 42 7.65 -7.06 -0.13
CA LYS A 42 8.76 -7.19 0.83
C LYS A 42 8.35 -8.10 1.98
N LEU A 43 9.29 -8.89 2.49
CA LEU A 43 9.07 -9.84 3.57
C LEU A 43 9.95 -9.47 4.75
N PHE A 44 9.35 -9.28 5.93
CA PHE A 44 10.07 -9.00 7.17
C PHE A 44 9.66 -9.98 8.27
N LEU A 45 10.53 -10.13 9.27
CA LEU A 45 10.24 -10.97 10.43
C LEU A 45 9.51 -10.18 11.52
N THR A 46 9.79 -8.88 11.62
CA THR A 46 9.23 -8.01 12.65
C THR A 46 8.56 -6.78 12.04
N LEU A 47 7.68 -6.15 12.81
CA LEU A 47 6.98 -4.95 12.38
C LEU A 47 7.90 -3.72 12.40
N ASP A 48 8.86 -3.67 13.33
CA ASP A 48 9.89 -2.61 13.39
C ASP A 48 10.68 -2.55 12.08
N GLU A 49 11.25 -3.68 11.64
CA GLU A 49 12.01 -3.75 10.37
C GLU A 49 11.18 -3.34 9.16
N ALA A 50 9.90 -3.72 9.17
CA ALA A 50 8.98 -3.42 8.08
C ALA A 50 8.65 -1.92 7.98
N LEU A 51 8.49 -1.26 9.13
CA LEU A 51 8.14 0.15 9.20
C LEU A 51 9.36 1.03 8.91
N ASP A 52 10.54 0.69 9.42
CA ASP A 52 11.78 1.43 9.12
C ASP A 52 12.06 1.43 7.61
N CYS A 53 11.98 0.27 6.95
CA CYS A 53 12.25 0.16 5.52
C CYS A 53 11.20 0.86 4.64
N SER A 54 9.98 1.08 5.14
CA SER A 54 8.91 1.72 4.36
C SER A 54 9.12 3.21 4.08
N PHE A 55 10.09 3.84 4.76
CA PHE A 55 10.48 5.24 4.57
C PHE A 55 11.73 5.41 3.69
N ASP A 56 12.47 4.34 3.41
CA ASP A 56 13.75 4.42 2.68
C ASP A 56 13.60 4.23 1.15
N ASP A 57 12.44 3.79 0.66
CA ASP A 57 12.16 3.73 -0.79
C ASP A 57 11.52 5.03 -1.30
N ASP A 58 12.20 6.16 -1.12
CA ASP A 58 12.06 7.22 -2.12
C ASP A 58 12.78 6.71 -3.37
N ASP A 59 12.00 6.18 -4.32
CA ASP A 59 12.45 5.90 -5.68
C ASP A 59 13.17 7.16 -6.22
N GLU A 60 14.49 7.06 -6.37
CA GLU A 60 15.26 7.83 -7.35
C GLU A 60 14.76 7.45 -8.77
N ASP A 61 13.52 7.80 -9.11
CA ASP A 61 13.03 7.78 -10.49
C ASP A 61 12.85 9.21 -10.99
N ASP A 62 13.91 10.00 -10.87
CA ASP A 62 14.10 11.25 -11.62
C ASP A 62 14.55 10.89 -13.05
N ASN A 63 13.68 10.21 -13.79
CA ASN A 63 13.85 9.97 -15.23
C ASN A 63 13.32 11.17 -16.04
N ASP A 64 13.81 12.39 -15.75
CA ASP A 64 13.79 13.46 -16.75
C ASP A 64 14.98 13.31 -17.70
N LYS A 65 14.85 12.37 -18.64
CA LYS A 65 15.64 12.37 -19.88
C LYS A 65 14.85 13.04 -20.98
N THR A 66 14.59 14.34 -20.85
CA THR A 66 14.43 15.20 -22.02
C THR A 66 15.38 16.38 -21.97
N SER A 67 16.60 16.11 -22.46
CA SER A 67 17.56 17.13 -22.85
C SER A 67 16.97 18.02 -23.94
N THR A 68 16.67 19.28 -23.60
CA THR A 68 16.76 20.38 -24.56
C THR A 68 17.49 21.54 -23.90
N ALA A 69 18.72 21.78 -24.36
CA ALA A 69 19.52 22.92 -23.98
C ALA A 69 18.88 24.21 -24.51
N ALA A 70 18.66 25.21 -23.64
CA ALA A 70 18.90 26.63 -23.94
C ALA A 70 18.70 27.54 -22.73
N SER A 71 19.74 28.35 -22.47
CA SER A 71 19.69 29.75 -22.04
C SER A 71 19.47 30.10 -20.57
N THR A 72 20.59 30.47 -19.95
CA THR A 72 20.82 31.63 -19.06
C THR A 72 19.57 32.45 -18.67
N ALA A 73 19.03 32.21 -17.48
CA ALA A 73 18.38 33.24 -16.66
C ALA A 73 18.36 32.79 -15.20
N SER A 74 19.04 33.57 -14.36
CA SER A 74 18.96 33.52 -12.91
C SER A 74 17.51 33.70 -12.47
N THR A 75 16.79 32.60 -12.27
CA THR A 75 15.53 32.57 -11.52
C THR A 75 15.80 31.75 -10.28
N THR A 76 15.79 32.42 -9.14
CA THR A 76 15.76 31.83 -7.80
C THR A 76 14.84 30.61 -7.81
N LYS A 77 15.44 29.42 -7.84
CA LYS A 77 14.77 28.15 -7.56
C LYS A 77 14.38 28.24 -6.08
N THR A 78 13.17 28.74 -5.84
CA THR A 78 12.52 28.59 -4.54
C THR A 78 12.28 27.09 -4.39
N THR A 79 13.27 26.38 -3.83
CA THR A 79 13.15 24.96 -3.51
C THR A 79 12.14 24.86 -2.39
N THR A 80 10.86 24.80 -2.74
CA THR A 80 9.83 24.35 -1.83
C THR A 80 10.16 22.90 -1.52
N THR A 81 10.77 22.67 -0.35
CA THR A 81 10.97 21.32 0.19
C THR A 81 9.59 20.70 0.40
N VAL A 82 9.12 19.94 -0.58
CA VAL A 82 7.94 19.10 -0.43
C VAL A 82 8.34 18.02 0.56
N THR A 83 7.78 18.08 1.77
CA THR A 83 7.95 17.00 2.73
C THR A 83 7.05 15.86 2.28
N THR A 84 7.62 14.81 1.71
CA THR A 84 6.89 13.57 1.41
C THR A 84 6.44 12.96 2.74
N ILE A 85 5.14 12.74 2.89
CA ILE A 85 4.58 12.05 4.05
C ILE A 85 4.23 10.64 3.58
N HIS A 86 4.88 9.64 4.17
CA HIS A 86 4.57 8.23 3.92
C HIS A 86 3.45 7.79 4.85
N LEU A 87 2.48 7.06 4.29
CA LEU A 87 1.39 6.46 5.05
C LEU A 87 1.44 4.94 4.90
N SER A 88 1.49 4.25 6.04
CA SER A 88 1.42 2.80 6.12
C SER A 88 0.08 2.37 6.71
N LEU A 89 -0.59 1.45 6.02
CA LEU A 89 -1.86 0.85 6.46
C LEU A 89 -1.59 -0.56 6.98
N LEU A 90 -1.73 -0.76 8.29
CA LEU A 90 -1.47 -2.03 8.94
C LEU A 90 -2.76 -2.87 8.98
N PHE A 91 -2.64 -4.13 8.57
CA PHE A 91 -3.72 -5.10 8.65
C PHE A 91 -3.28 -6.29 9.51
N GLY A 92 -4.14 -6.71 10.42
CA GLY A 92 -3.88 -7.83 11.32
C GLY A 92 -4.10 -9.20 10.69
N ASN A 93 -3.90 -10.23 11.50
CA ASN A 93 -4.24 -11.60 11.12
C ASN A 93 -5.75 -11.75 10.91
N GLU A 94 -6.18 -12.43 9.85
CA GLU A 94 -7.62 -12.60 9.54
C GLU A 94 -8.44 -13.19 10.70
N LYS A 95 -7.86 -14.12 11.47
CA LYS A 95 -8.58 -14.80 12.56
C LYS A 95 -8.47 -14.07 13.89
N TYR A 96 -7.35 -13.40 14.15
CA TYR A 96 -7.02 -12.87 15.48
C TYR A 96 -6.94 -11.34 15.54
N GLY A 97 -6.97 -10.65 14.40
CA GLY A 97 -6.73 -9.21 14.31
C GLY A 97 -5.27 -8.84 14.55
N MET A 98 -5.05 -7.58 14.95
CA MET A 98 -3.75 -7.09 15.41
C MET A 98 -3.62 -7.24 16.92
N ASN A 99 -2.39 -7.41 17.41
CA ASN A 99 -2.14 -7.37 18.85
C ASN A 99 -2.38 -5.96 19.38
N GLN A 100 -2.97 -5.84 20.56
CA GLN A 100 -3.21 -4.55 21.20
C GLN A 100 -1.93 -3.74 21.42
N ASN A 101 -0.81 -4.40 21.74
CA ASN A 101 0.49 -3.76 21.89
C ASN A 101 1.01 -3.20 20.55
N ASP A 102 0.86 -3.94 19.45
CA ASP A 102 1.26 -3.47 18.12
C ASP A 102 0.45 -2.23 17.71
N ILE A 103 -0.85 -2.24 18.00
CA ILE A 103 -1.69 -1.08 17.70
C ILE A 103 -1.23 0.14 18.50
N GLN A 104 -0.91 -0.02 19.79
CA GLN A 104 -0.46 1.08 20.64
C GLN A 104 0.92 1.61 20.25
N ASN A 105 1.83 0.74 19.82
CA ASN A 105 3.21 1.11 19.51
C ASN A 105 3.36 1.73 18.12
N TYR A 106 2.58 1.27 17.13
CA TYR A 106 2.82 1.63 15.72
C TYR A 106 1.67 2.40 15.05
N CYS A 107 0.44 2.32 15.56
CA CYS A 107 -0.71 2.95 14.90
C CYS A 107 -1.02 4.32 15.51
N HIS A 108 -0.93 5.35 14.68
CA HIS A 108 -1.37 6.71 15.03
C HIS A 108 -2.89 6.85 15.10
N SER A 109 -3.61 6.02 14.34
CA SER A 109 -5.07 6.04 14.28
C SER A 109 -5.60 4.65 13.93
N MET A 110 -6.85 4.39 14.31
CA MET A 110 -7.58 3.17 13.96
C MET A 110 -8.66 3.49 12.94
N LEU A 111 -8.72 2.70 11.87
CA LEU A 111 -9.77 2.78 10.87
C LEU A 111 -10.80 1.67 11.10
N GLY A 112 -12.06 2.05 11.21
CA GLY A 112 -13.19 1.12 11.29
C GLY A 112 -13.96 1.10 9.98
N ILE A 113 -14.16 -0.08 9.40
CA ILE A 113 -15.07 -0.26 8.27
C ILE A 113 -16.48 -0.45 8.84
N PRO A 114 -17.44 0.43 8.52
CA PRO A 114 -18.83 0.24 8.94
C PRO A 114 -19.36 -1.08 8.39
N THR A 115 -19.79 -1.96 9.29
CA THR A 115 -20.30 -3.29 8.96
C THR A 115 -21.60 -3.53 9.72
N ASN A 116 -22.27 -4.64 9.42
CA ASN A 116 -23.46 -5.03 10.16
C ASN A 116 -23.11 -5.21 11.65
N PRO A 117 -23.78 -4.51 12.59
CA PRO A 117 -23.50 -4.64 14.02
C PRO A 117 -23.67 -6.07 14.56
N LYS A 118 -24.47 -6.90 13.88
CA LYS A 118 -24.67 -8.32 14.23
C LYS A 118 -23.63 -9.26 13.62
N PHE A 119 -22.85 -8.77 12.65
CA PHE A 119 -21.85 -9.55 11.93
C PHE A 119 -20.79 -8.61 11.32
N GLY A 120 -19.81 -8.21 12.14
CA GLY A 120 -18.84 -7.17 11.78
C GLY A 120 -17.50 -7.65 11.25
N SER A 121 -17.29 -8.98 11.16
CA SER A 121 -16.00 -9.52 10.72
C SER A 121 -15.93 -9.59 9.20
N LEU A 122 -14.90 -8.97 8.63
CA LEU A 122 -14.56 -9.07 7.21
C LEU A 122 -13.34 -9.97 7.06
N ASN A 123 -13.30 -10.76 5.98
CA ASN A 123 -12.05 -11.40 5.60
C ASN A 123 -11.00 -10.35 5.24
N LEU A 124 -9.72 -10.71 5.35
CA LEU A 124 -8.61 -9.78 5.17
C LEU A 124 -8.60 -9.14 3.78
N ALA A 125 -8.85 -9.94 2.73
CA ALA A 125 -8.85 -9.44 1.35
C ALA A 125 -9.95 -8.39 1.10
N SER A 126 -11.14 -8.59 1.66
CA SER A 126 -12.28 -7.67 1.56
C SER A 126 -12.00 -6.36 2.32
N ALA A 127 -11.40 -6.44 3.52
CA ALA A 127 -10.99 -5.25 4.27
C ALA A 127 -9.96 -4.43 3.48
N VAL A 128 -8.90 -5.08 2.98
CA VAL A 128 -7.89 -4.44 2.12
C VAL A 128 -8.53 -3.82 0.88
N GLN A 129 -9.49 -4.50 0.26
CA GLN A 129 -10.14 -4.02 -0.97
C GLN A 129 -11.02 -2.78 -0.73
N ILE A 130 -11.76 -2.72 0.39
CA ILE A 130 -12.58 -1.55 0.75
C ILE A 130 -11.68 -0.35 1.04
N ILE A 131 -10.64 -0.53 1.86
CA ILE A 131 -9.71 0.56 2.20
C ILE A 131 -8.95 1.04 0.96
N ALA A 132 -8.49 0.13 0.10
CA ALA A 132 -7.83 0.50 -1.14
C ALA A 132 -8.76 1.29 -2.08
N TYR A 133 -10.03 0.89 -2.17
CA TYR A 133 -11.03 1.62 -2.96
C TYR A 133 -11.27 3.02 -2.40
N ASP A 134 -11.49 3.14 -1.09
CA ASP A 134 -11.73 4.42 -0.42
C ASP A 134 -10.53 5.37 -0.56
N TRP A 135 -9.31 4.86 -0.39
CA TRP A 135 -8.09 5.63 -0.63
C TRP A 135 -7.99 6.11 -2.09
N ARG A 136 -8.29 5.22 -3.03
CA ARG A 136 -8.27 5.52 -4.47
C ARG A 136 -9.36 6.53 -4.86
N MET A 137 -10.50 6.55 -4.14
CA MET A 137 -11.52 7.60 -4.26
C MET A 137 -11.01 8.95 -3.76
N ALA A 138 -10.37 8.96 -2.58
CA ALA A 138 -9.81 10.17 -1.97
C ALA A 138 -8.71 10.81 -2.84
N MET A 139 -7.78 10.01 -3.38
CA MET A 139 -6.70 10.50 -4.26
C MET A 139 -7.21 11.19 -5.53
N ASN A 140 -8.36 10.77 -6.05
CA ASN A 140 -8.96 11.32 -7.26
C ASN A 140 -9.95 12.48 -6.98
N ASN A 141 -10.05 12.98 -5.75
CA ASN A 141 -11.10 13.92 -5.32
C ASN A 141 -12.52 13.41 -5.66
N GLY A 142 -12.75 12.09 -5.62
CA GLY A 142 -14.00 11.47 -6.04
C GLY A 142 -14.26 11.47 -7.56
N ASN A 143 -13.31 11.92 -8.37
CA ASN A 143 -13.47 12.12 -9.80
C ASN A 143 -12.92 10.90 -10.58
N TYR A 144 -13.77 9.91 -10.79
CA TYR A 144 -13.60 8.97 -11.90
C TYR A 144 -14.61 9.39 -12.95
N GLY A 145 -14.14 10.04 -14.02
CA GLY A 145 -14.98 10.36 -15.16
C GLY A 145 -15.73 9.12 -15.59
N ASN A 146 -17.07 9.21 -15.59
CA ASN A 146 -18.04 8.24 -16.12
C ASN A 146 -17.46 6.83 -16.37
N VAL A 147 -17.26 6.06 -15.31
CA VAL A 147 -16.99 4.63 -15.46
C VAL A 147 -18.30 4.01 -15.93
N GLN A 148 -18.48 3.92 -17.25
CA GLN A 148 -19.54 3.13 -17.85
C GLN A 148 -19.19 1.67 -17.58
N TRP A 149 -19.92 1.04 -16.66
CA TRP A 149 -19.93 -0.40 -16.52
C TRP A 149 -20.54 -0.97 -17.80
N GLN A 150 -19.71 -1.55 -18.68
CA GLN A 150 -20.18 -2.39 -19.78
C GLN A 150 -20.51 -3.79 -19.26
#